data_AF-A0A949CKZ2-F1
#
_entry.id   AF-A0A949CKZ2-F1
#
_cell.length_a   1.000
_cell.length_b   1.000
_cell.length_c   1.000
_cell.angle_alpha   90.00
_cell.angle_beta   90.00
_cell.angle_gamma   90.00
#
_symmetry.space_group_name_H-M   'P 1'
#
loop_
_entity.id
_entity.type
_entity.pdbx_description
1 polymer ?
#
loop_
_entity_poly.entity_id
_entity_poly.type
_entity_poly.pdbx_seq_one_letter_code
_entity_poly.pdbx_strand_id
1 'polypeptide(L)'
;MHLGNQWYEFRRLGCHLIPVNGKDKLIQPVAIAVELGLPFFIVFDADGDTVRPEHRIKHDRDNSALIKLLGQSYNPFPNVPIVSSDHAIWPTNMGAMVKADFGEQYDQLVNAARAKHNHEGGLEKHDLFIADWVTDGRRKGYGSATLQRLCAAILDFARSV
;
A
#
# COMPACT_ATOMS: atom_id res chain seq x y z
N MET A 1 -3.21 -5.86 8.77
CA MET A 1 -2.97 -6.00 10.22
C MET A 1 -4.23 -6.38 11.01
N HIS A 2 -5.25 -5.53 11.13
CA HIS A 2 -6.43 -5.80 12.00
C HIS A 2 -7.19 -7.07 11.62
N LEU A 3 -7.61 -7.19 10.35
CA LEU A 3 -8.32 -8.38 9.85
C LEU A 3 -7.50 -9.68 9.86
N GLY A 4 -6.17 -9.54 9.95
CA GLY A 4 -5.23 -10.65 10.06
C GLY A 4 -4.88 -11.03 11.51
N ASN A 5 -5.54 -10.44 12.52
CA ASN A 5 -5.23 -10.61 13.95
C ASN A 5 -3.78 -10.24 14.33
N GLN A 6 -3.14 -9.37 13.54
CA GLN A 6 -1.76 -8.92 13.72
C GLN A 6 -1.65 -7.54 14.37
N TRP A 7 -2.78 -6.91 14.69
CA TRP A 7 -2.80 -5.53 15.20
C TRP A 7 -2.14 -5.38 16.58
N TYR A 8 -2.33 -6.36 17.46
CA TYR A 8 -1.68 -6.36 18.77
C TYR A 8 -0.15 -6.38 18.61
N GLU A 9 0.37 -7.28 17.77
CA GLU A 9 1.80 -7.40 17.51
C GLU A 9 2.38 -6.12 16.88
N PHE A 10 1.71 -5.57 15.87
CA PHE A 10 2.10 -4.30 15.25
C PHE A 10 2.25 -3.17 16.29
N ARG A 11 1.31 -3.06 17.22
CA ARG A 11 1.37 -2.05 18.29
C ARG A 11 2.42 -2.38 19.36
N ARG A 12 2.59 -3.66 19.70
CA ARG A 12 3.59 -4.12 20.67
C ARG A 12 5.01 -3.82 20.19
N LEU A 13 5.25 -3.87 18.89
CA LEU A 13 6.52 -3.51 18.25
C LEU A 13 6.72 -1.99 18.09
N GLY A 14 5.82 -1.16 18.62
CA GLY A 14 5.97 0.31 18.57
C GLY A 14 5.69 0.93 17.20
N CYS A 15 5.04 0.20 16.29
CA CYS A 15 4.80 0.71 14.94
C CYS A 15 3.70 1.78 14.91
N HIS A 16 3.88 2.77 14.04
CA HIS A 16 2.91 3.82 13.73
C HIS A 16 2.67 3.90 12.23
N LEU A 17 1.41 4.02 11.82
CA LEU A 17 1.04 4.31 10.43
C LEU A 17 0.96 5.82 10.25
N ILE A 18 1.76 6.35 9.33
CA ILE A 18 1.77 7.77 8.97
C ILE A 18 1.23 7.88 7.55
N PRO A 19 -0.07 8.20 7.36
CA PRO A 19 -0.60 8.45 6.04
C PRO A 19 0.00 9.76 5.51
N VAL A 20 0.52 9.70 4.29
CA VAL A 20 0.98 10.89 3.56
C VAL A 20 -0.01 11.19 2.44
N ASN A 21 -0.45 12.45 2.36
CA ASN A 21 -1.45 12.90 1.39
C ASN A 21 -0.84 13.10 -0.01
N GLY A 22 -0.21 12.05 -0.54
CA GLY A 22 0.44 12.04 -1.86
C GLY A 22 1.90 11.62 -1.80
N LYS A 23 2.36 10.98 -2.88
CA LYS A 23 3.74 10.47 -3.02
C LYS A 23 4.79 11.57 -2.96
N ASP A 24 4.50 12.74 -3.54
CA ASP A 24 5.40 13.89 -3.47
C ASP A 24 5.60 14.41 -2.04
N LYS A 25 4.65 14.13 -1.14
CA LYS A 25 4.74 14.46 0.29
C LYS A 25 5.50 13.42 1.11
N LEU A 26 5.81 12.25 0.53
CA LEU A 26 6.59 11.20 1.19
C LEU A 26 8.10 11.50 1.21
N ILE A 27 8.60 12.25 0.23
CA ILE A 27 10.04 12.50 0.07
C ILE A 27 10.63 13.19 1.31
N GLN A 28 9.99 14.26 1.79
CA GLN A 28 10.47 15.03 2.94
C GLN A 28 10.55 14.20 4.25
N PRO A 29 9.49 13.50 4.70
CA PRO A 29 9.58 12.70 5.92
C PRO A 29 10.58 11.55 5.80
N VAL A 30 10.73 10.93 4.63
CA VAL A 30 11.75 9.90 4.41
C VAL A 30 13.15 10.49 4.51
N ALA A 31 13.42 11.64 3.88
CA ALA A 31 14.72 12.31 3.97
C ALA A 31 15.07 12.67 5.42
N ILE A 32 14.10 13.16 6.21
CA ILE A 32 14.29 13.44 7.64
C ILE A 32 14.60 12.14 8.41
N ALA A 33 13.86 11.07 8.14
CA ALA A 33 14.08 9.80 8.82
C ALA A 33 15.47 9.21 8.50
N VAL A 34 15.93 9.31 7.26
CA VAL A 34 17.28 8.93 6.85
C VAL A 34 18.33 9.74 7.60
N GLU A 35 18.21 11.08 7.61
CA GLU A 35 19.18 11.97 8.26
C GLU A 35 19.25 11.75 9.77
N LEU A 36 18.11 11.47 10.41
CA LEU A 36 18.03 11.21 11.85
C LEU A 36 18.31 9.75 12.23
N GLY A 37 18.57 8.87 11.26
CA GLY A 37 18.78 7.44 11.50
C GLY A 37 17.56 6.73 12.11
N LEU A 38 16.34 7.20 11.80
CA LEU A 38 15.10 6.59 12.30
C LEU A 38 14.72 5.36 11.46
N PRO A 39 14.25 4.27 12.08
CA PRO A 39 13.72 3.14 11.34
C PRO A 39 12.39 3.51 10.69
N PHE A 40 12.24 3.23 9.40
CA PHE A 40 11.00 3.44 8.67
C PHE A 40 10.74 2.32 7.66
N PHE A 41 9.47 2.02 7.42
CA PHE A 41 9.02 1.17 6.32
C PHE A 41 8.13 1.99 5.40
N ILE A 42 8.46 2.11 4.11
CA ILE A 42 7.61 2.87 3.17
C ILE A 42 6.82 1.98 2.20
N VAL A 43 5.63 2.45 1.86
CA VAL A 43 4.72 1.80 0.92
C VAL A 43 4.30 2.85 -0.10
N PHE A 44 4.55 2.62 -1.38
CA PHE A 44 4.07 3.53 -2.42
C PHE A 44 3.82 2.85 -3.76
N ASP A 45 2.90 3.43 -4.52
CA ASP A 45 2.62 3.07 -5.89
C ASP A 45 3.57 3.81 -6.85
N ALA A 46 4.13 3.11 -7.84
CA ALA A 46 5.02 3.69 -8.84
C ALA A 46 4.27 4.39 -9.98
N ASP A 47 2.94 4.24 -10.09
CA ASP A 47 2.10 4.85 -11.13
C ASP A 47 2.59 4.54 -12.57
N GLY A 48 3.06 3.30 -12.78
CA GLY A 48 3.66 2.83 -14.03
C GLY A 48 2.74 2.84 -15.25
N ASP A 49 1.43 2.87 -15.04
CA ASP A 49 0.36 2.96 -16.04
C ASP A 49 0.00 4.41 -16.42
N THR A 50 0.67 5.41 -15.85
CA THR A 50 0.46 6.81 -16.22
C THR A 50 0.82 7.07 -17.69
N VAL A 51 -0.18 7.49 -18.48
CA VAL A 51 -0.01 7.83 -19.90
C VAL A 51 0.26 9.31 -20.17
N ARG A 52 -0.04 10.21 -19.23
CA ARG A 52 0.12 11.66 -19.41
C ARG A 52 1.60 12.05 -19.27
N PRO A 53 2.24 12.65 -20.29
CA PRO A 53 3.68 12.92 -20.26
C PRO A 53 4.15 13.73 -19.05
N GLU A 54 3.48 14.85 -18.76
CA GLU A 54 3.78 15.69 -17.58
C GLU A 54 3.67 14.93 -16.25
N HIS A 55 2.67 14.06 -16.10
CA HIS A 55 2.53 13.24 -14.89
C HIS A 55 3.64 12.19 -14.84
N ARG A 56 3.99 11.58 -15.98
CA ARG A 56 5.06 10.58 -16.07
C ARG A 56 6.40 11.15 -15.61
N ILE A 57 6.74 12.36 -16.04
CA ILE A 57 7.96 13.07 -15.60
C ILE A 57 7.94 13.30 -14.08
N LYS A 58 6.79 13.72 -13.54
CA LYS A 58 6.64 13.91 -12.09
C LYS A 58 6.82 12.60 -11.32
N HIS A 59 6.14 11.53 -11.72
CA HIS A 59 6.27 10.23 -11.07
C HIS A 59 7.68 9.67 -11.19
N ASP A 60 8.35 9.84 -12.33
CA ASP A 60 9.73 9.40 -12.53
C ASP A 60 10.67 10.07 -11.53
N ARG A 61 10.57 11.40 -11.41
CA ARG A 61 11.35 12.18 -10.45
C ARG A 61 11.07 11.75 -9.01
N ASP A 62 9.80 11.64 -8.63
CA ASP A 62 9.40 11.35 -7.25
C ASP A 62 9.78 9.90 -6.86
N ASN A 63 9.55 8.93 -7.74
CA ASN A 63 9.97 7.53 -7.54
C ASN A 63 11.50 7.43 -7.45
N SER A 64 12.23 8.09 -8.35
CA SER A 64 13.69 8.13 -8.33
C SER A 64 14.24 8.71 -7.03
N ALA A 65 13.62 9.78 -6.51
CA ALA A 65 14.01 10.37 -5.25
C ALA A 65 13.81 9.40 -4.07
N LEU A 66 12.64 8.76 -3.98
CA LEU A 66 12.34 7.79 -2.93
C LEU A 66 13.26 6.57 -2.99
N ILE A 67 13.49 6.03 -4.18
CA ILE A 67 14.41 4.88 -4.39
C ILE A 67 15.84 5.23 -3.97
N LYS A 68 16.31 6.45 -4.29
CA LYS A 68 17.63 6.92 -3.83
C LYS A 68 17.70 7.10 -2.32
N LEU A 69 16.65 7.62 -1.69
CA LEU A 69 16.58 7.75 -0.23
C LEU A 69 16.59 6.39 0.47
N LEU A 70 16.06 5.34 -0.17
CA LEU A 70 16.17 3.95 0.28
C LEU A 70 17.58 3.34 0.05
N GLY A 71 18.51 4.07 -0.57
CA GLY A 71 19.82 3.53 -0.96
C GLY A 71 19.76 2.48 -2.07
N GLN A 72 18.67 2.44 -2.85
CA GLN A 72 18.44 1.45 -3.90
C GLN A 72 18.68 2.04 -5.29
N SER A 73 18.73 1.17 -6.31
CA SER A 73 18.96 1.52 -7.72
C SER A 73 17.93 0.89 -8.67
N TYR A 74 16.71 0.65 -8.17
CA TYR A 74 15.64 0.07 -8.98
C TYR A 74 15.21 0.99 -10.13
N ASN A 75 14.55 0.38 -11.11
CA ASN A 75 13.80 1.13 -12.12
C ASN A 75 12.69 1.95 -11.41
N PRO A 76 12.55 3.26 -11.68
CA PRO A 76 11.47 4.10 -11.14
C PRO A 76 10.07 3.57 -11.45
N PHE A 77 9.92 2.76 -12.49
CA PHE A 77 8.68 2.09 -12.87
C PHE A 77 8.92 0.58 -12.99
N PRO A 78 8.93 -0.15 -11.86
CA PRO A 78 9.15 -1.58 -11.88
C PRO A 78 7.96 -2.28 -12.55
N ASN A 79 8.24 -3.37 -13.28
CA ASN A 79 7.20 -4.17 -13.94
C ASN A 79 6.53 -5.18 -13.00
N VAL A 80 7.15 -5.46 -11.86
CA VAL A 80 6.67 -6.41 -10.85
C VAL A 80 6.73 -5.76 -9.46
N PRO A 81 5.87 -6.18 -8.52
CA PRO A 81 5.91 -5.67 -7.15
C PRO A 81 7.23 -5.98 -6.46
N ILE A 82 7.79 -4.95 -5.84
CA ILE A 82 8.96 -5.06 -4.98
C ILE A 82 8.45 -5.04 -3.54
N VAL A 83 8.72 -6.09 -2.78
CA VAL A 83 8.49 -6.13 -1.33
C VAL A 83 9.81 -6.55 -0.72
N SER A 84 10.49 -5.59 -0.10
CA SER A 84 11.82 -5.73 0.49
C SER A 84 11.72 -5.66 2.02
N SER A 85 12.87 -5.59 2.69
CA SER A 85 12.97 -5.52 4.15
C SER A 85 12.42 -4.22 4.75
N ASP A 86 12.50 -3.09 4.04
CA ASP A 86 12.19 -1.75 4.56
C ASP A 86 11.25 -0.94 3.65
N HIS A 87 10.79 -1.55 2.56
CA HIS A 87 9.86 -0.89 1.66
C HIS A 87 9.05 -1.88 0.82
N ALA A 88 7.96 -1.38 0.28
CA ALA A 88 7.22 -2.03 -0.78
C ALA A 88 6.79 -1.03 -1.86
N ILE A 89 6.93 -1.45 -3.13
CA ILE A 89 6.68 -0.65 -4.32
C ILE A 89 5.78 -1.44 -5.25
N TRP A 90 4.64 -0.87 -5.62
CA TRP A 90 3.71 -1.48 -6.56
C TRP A 90 3.87 -0.86 -7.95
N PRO A 91 3.88 -1.65 -9.04
CA PRO A 91 4.09 -1.15 -10.40
C PRO A 91 3.12 -0.04 -10.79
N THR A 92 1.84 -0.19 -10.45
CA THR A 92 0.75 0.71 -10.88
C THR A 92 -0.03 1.21 -9.68
N ASN A 93 -0.83 0.33 -9.06
CA ASN A 93 -1.62 0.60 -7.87
C ASN A 93 -1.83 -0.69 -7.08
N MET A 94 -1.49 -0.70 -5.78
CA MET A 94 -1.74 -1.81 -4.87
C MET A 94 -3.20 -2.27 -4.88
N GLY A 95 -4.15 -1.34 -4.97
CA GLY A 95 -5.58 -1.64 -4.98
C GLY A 95 -5.96 -2.63 -6.10
N ALA A 96 -5.40 -2.50 -7.30
CA ALA A 96 -5.70 -3.42 -8.41
C ALA A 96 -5.23 -4.85 -8.11
N MET A 97 -4.06 -5.01 -7.48
CA MET A 97 -3.55 -6.30 -7.06
C MET A 97 -4.40 -6.92 -5.95
N VAL A 98 -4.77 -6.12 -4.95
CA VAL A 98 -5.64 -6.57 -3.87
C VAL A 98 -6.99 -7.03 -4.42
N LYS A 99 -7.57 -6.31 -5.38
CA LYS A 99 -8.83 -6.72 -6.06
C LYS A 99 -8.65 -8.06 -6.78
N ALA A 100 -7.54 -8.24 -7.51
CA ALA A 100 -7.26 -9.47 -8.24
C ALA A 100 -7.16 -10.71 -7.32
N ASP A 101 -6.67 -10.55 -6.08
CA ASP A 101 -6.61 -11.65 -5.11
C ASP A 101 -8.00 -12.23 -4.73
N PHE A 102 -9.08 -11.47 -4.93
CA PHE A 102 -10.46 -11.92 -4.65
C PHE A 102 -11.17 -12.50 -5.88
N GLY A 103 -10.54 -12.52 -7.04
CA GLY A 103 -11.05 -13.18 -8.26
C GLY A 103 -12.52 -12.91 -8.56
N GLU A 104 -13.27 -13.96 -8.88
CA GLU A 104 -14.70 -13.92 -9.24
C GLU A 104 -15.59 -13.45 -8.08
N GLN A 105 -15.12 -13.53 -6.83
CA GLN A 105 -15.89 -13.15 -5.66
C GLN A 105 -15.90 -11.63 -5.44
N TYR A 106 -14.97 -10.90 -6.06
CA TYR A 106 -14.81 -9.46 -5.89
C TYR A 106 -16.12 -8.69 -6.14
N ASP A 107 -16.78 -8.93 -7.28
CA ASP A 107 -17.99 -8.20 -7.65
C ASP A 107 -19.12 -8.40 -6.64
N GLN A 108 -19.29 -9.63 -6.12
CA GLN A 108 -20.27 -9.93 -5.09
C GLN A 108 -19.98 -9.15 -3.79
N LEU A 109 -18.73 -9.10 -3.36
CA LEU A 109 -18.31 -8.40 -2.13
C LEU A 109 -18.51 -6.88 -2.25
N VAL A 110 -18.12 -6.32 -3.39
CA VAL A 110 -18.23 -4.88 -3.68
C VAL A 110 -19.69 -4.45 -3.77
N ASN A 111 -20.54 -5.22 -4.45
CA ASN A 111 -21.96 -4.91 -4.55
C ASN A 111 -22.64 -4.96 -3.17
N ALA A 112 -22.28 -5.94 -2.33
CA ALA A 112 -22.76 -6.00 -0.96
C ALA A 112 -22.30 -4.80 -0.11
N ALA A 113 -21.07 -4.31 -0.32
CA ALA A 113 -20.60 -3.08 0.32
C ALA A 113 -21.33 -1.85 -0.21
N ARG A 114 -21.54 -1.72 -1.53
CA ARG A 114 -22.21 -0.56 -2.17
C ARG A 114 -23.62 -0.35 -1.61
N ALA A 115 -24.34 -1.43 -1.36
CA ALA A 115 -25.67 -1.39 -0.76
C ALA A 115 -25.71 -0.73 0.64
N LYS A 116 -24.57 -0.71 1.38
CA LYS A 116 -24.45 -0.04 2.68
C LYS A 116 -24.15 1.45 2.59
N HIS A 117 -23.63 1.92 1.45
CA HIS A 117 -23.13 3.29 1.24
C HIS A 117 -24.01 4.10 0.28
N ASN A 118 -25.31 3.80 0.22
CA ASN A 118 -26.31 4.55 -0.56
C ASN A 118 -25.98 4.78 -2.04
N HIS A 119 -25.13 3.93 -2.64
CA HIS A 119 -24.70 4.06 -4.05
C HIS A 119 -24.02 5.39 -4.41
N GLU A 120 -23.33 6.03 -3.48
CA GLU A 120 -22.59 7.26 -3.77
C GLU A 120 -21.56 7.07 -4.89
N GLY A 121 -21.40 8.10 -5.74
CA GLY A 121 -20.37 8.11 -6.78
C GLY A 121 -18.97 8.18 -6.17
N GLY A 122 -18.00 7.46 -6.74
CA GLY A 122 -16.61 7.54 -6.30
C GLY A 122 -16.23 6.72 -5.05
N LEU A 123 -17.16 5.90 -4.52
CA LEU A 123 -16.93 5.04 -3.36
C LEU A 123 -15.70 4.12 -3.46
N GLU A 124 -15.28 3.76 -4.68
CA GLU A 124 -14.13 2.89 -4.93
C GLU A 124 -12.81 3.39 -4.31
N LYS A 125 -12.73 4.70 -4.02
CA LYS A 125 -11.57 5.34 -3.40
C LYS A 125 -11.74 5.62 -1.91
N HIS A 126 -12.91 5.30 -1.34
CA HIS A 126 -13.24 5.64 0.04
C HIS A 126 -12.78 4.54 1.00
N ASP A 127 -12.02 4.90 2.03
CA ASP A 127 -11.39 3.93 2.94
C ASP A 127 -12.41 3.03 3.64
N LEU A 128 -13.57 3.56 4.05
CA LEU A 128 -14.63 2.77 4.67
C LEU A 128 -15.24 1.77 3.70
N PHE A 129 -15.38 2.14 2.43
CA PHE A 129 -15.90 1.24 1.40
C PHE A 129 -14.92 0.08 1.19
N ILE A 130 -13.63 0.38 1.10
CA ILE A 130 -12.57 -0.62 0.99
C ILE A 130 -12.56 -1.54 2.22
N ALA A 131 -12.61 -0.96 3.42
CA ALA A 131 -12.63 -1.71 4.66
C ALA A 131 -13.82 -2.68 4.73
N ASP A 132 -15.00 -2.26 4.27
CA ASP A 132 -16.21 -3.08 4.31
C ASP A 132 -16.13 -4.34 3.45
N TRP A 133 -15.77 -4.20 2.17
CA TRP A 133 -15.75 -5.36 1.28
C TRP A 133 -14.59 -6.31 1.62
N VAL A 134 -13.44 -5.79 2.06
CA VAL A 134 -12.32 -6.62 2.53
C VAL A 134 -12.70 -7.35 3.82
N THR A 135 -13.43 -6.70 4.73
CA THR A 135 -13.92 -7.33 5.97
C THR A 135 -14.93 -8.43 5.67
N ASP A 136 -15.87 -8.21 4.74
CA ASP A 136 -16.82 -9.23 4.32
C ASP A 136 -16.13 -10.42 3.66
N GLY A 137 -15.14 -10.15 2.79
CA GLY A 137 -14.30 -11.17 2.18
C GLY A 137 -13.63 -12.06 3.23
N ARG A 138 -13.02 -11.43 4.25
CA ARG A 138 -12.40 -12.16 5.38
C ARG A 138 -13.40 -13.02 6.15
N ARG A 139 -14.61 -12.52 6.42
CA ARG A 139 -15.67 -13.29 7.11
C ARG A 139 -16.12 -14.50 6.32
N LYS A 140 -16.12 -14.41 4.99
CA LYS A 140 -16.45 -15.51 4.07
C LYS A 140 -15.28 -16.47 3.80
N GLY A 141 -14.14 -16.28 4.46
CA GLY A 141 -12.96 -17.13 4.31
C GLY A 141 -12.04 -16.76 3.15
N TYR A 142 -12.33 -15.68 2.42
CA TYR A 142 -11.45 -15.14 1.38
C TYR A 142 -10.36 -14.24 2.00
N GLY A 143 -9.30 -14.00 1.26
CA GLY A 143 -8.21 -13.14 1.72
C GLY A 143 -7.31 -12.68 0.58
N SER A 144 -6.57 -11.61 0.83
CA SER A 144 -5.60 -11.07 -0.12
C SER A 144 -4.18 -11.54 0.24
N ALA A 145 -3.57 -12.32 -0.65
CA ALA A 145 -2.16 -12.71 -0.54
C ALA A 145 -1.24 -11.47 -0.60
N THR A 146 -1.62 -10.47 -1.40
CA THR A 146 -0.93 -9.16 -1.48
C THR A 146 -0.88 -8.47 -0.11
N LEU A 147 -2.03 -8.31 0.57
CA LEU A 147 -2.08 -7.69 1.89
C LEU A 147 -1.39 -8.54 2.96
N GLN A 148 -1.49 -9.87 2.88
CA GLN A 148 -0.80 -10.77 3.81
C GLN A 148 0.72 -10.63 3.70
N ARG A 149 1.25 -10.64 2.47
CA ARG A 149 2.68 -10.47 2.20
C ARG A 149 3.18 -9.11 2.69
N LEU A 150 2.44 -8.03 2.43
CA LEU A 150 2.78 -6.70 2.93
C LEU A 150 2.79 -6.64 4.46
N CYS A 151 1.75 -7.19 5.11
CA CYS A 151 1.67 -7.20 6.57
C CYS A 151 2.81 -8.02 7.19
N ALA A 152 3.19 -9.16 6.58
CA ALA A 152 4.33 -9.94 7.03
C ALA A 152 5.63 -9.12 6.94
N ALA A 153 5.91 -8.50 5.78
CA ALA A 153 7.12 -7.69 5.59
C ALA A 153 7.23 -6.54 6.59
N ILE A 154 6.14 -5.83 6.87
CA ILE A 154 6.10 -4.75 7.87
C ILE A 154 6.43 -5.27 9.28
N LEU A 155 5.88 -6.43 9.67
CA LEU A 155 6.16 -7.01 10.99
C LEU A 155 7.59 -7.54 11.08
N ASP A 156 8.11 -8.13 10.01
CA ASP A 156 9.47 -8.65 9.97
C ASP A 156 10.49 -7.52 10.05
N PHE A 157 10.25 -6.40 9.35
CA PHE A 157 11.01 -5.16 9.53
C PHE A 157 11.01 -4.71 10.99
N ALA A 158 9.81 -4.57 11.58
CA ALA A 158 9.64 -4.07 12.93
C ALA A 158 10.28 -4.97 14.01
N ARG A 159 10.49 -6.26 13.74
CA ARG A 159 11.24 -7.17 14.62
C ARG A 159 12.75 -7.08 14.46
N SER A 160 13.22 -6.53 13.35
CA SER A 160 14.64 -6.45 12.99
C SER A 160 15.34 -5.17 13.47
N VAL A 161 14.55 -4.17 13.90
CA VAL A 161 15.02 -2.85 14.34
C VAL A 161 15.04 -2.71 15.86
#